data_AF-C3YGH8-F1
#
_entry.id   AF-C3YGH8-F1
#
_cell.length_a   1.000
_cell.length_b   1.000
_cell.length_c   1.000
_cell.angle_alpha   90.00
_cell.angle_beta   90.00
_cell.angle_gamma   90.00
#
_symmetry.space_group_name_H-M   'P 1'
#
loop_
_entity.id
_entity.type
_entity.pdbx_description
1 polymer ?
#
loop_
_entity_poly.entity_id
_entity_poly.type
_entity_poly.pdbx_seq_one_letter_code
_entity_poly.pdbx_strand_id
1 'polypeptide(L)'
;MEGEVVKKIAPKLGISVPNTIKKALELMRMCDARCTNLSSLGVQGSCKAVLCLELAASCQDQPVNKDIAVRLSGVSKKVYSNALQTLGRLLDMQPRASVKDLCVQFGCVGAADLAKDILHRYQDELQTKVSDADISQPMFPAAAVYGSAKQLKIKVDKAKLTSIAATRKTVFDKLCIEMTKHAEKIAGKNIVYTHRPRKQLVTFSKCVQSHKLSSTKVARLCDSDDEEEDYEEWKRRILENAARALGEKD
;
A
#
# COMPACT_ATOMS: atom_id res chain seq x y z
N MET A 1 -27.26 -19.92 -13.50
CA MET A 1 -26.13 -20.76 -13.93
C MET A 1 -24.98 -20.73 -12.91
N GLU A 2 -24.44 -19.57 -12.52
CA GLU A 2 -23.29 -19.50 -11.59
C GLU A 2 -23.57 -20.05 -10.17
N GLY A 3 -24.80 -19.89 -9.65
CA GLY A 3 -25.16 -20.42 -8.33
C GLY A 3 -25.13 -21.95 -8.24
N GLU A 4 -25.33 -22.64 -9.35
CA GLU A 4 -25.20 -24.11 -9.41
C GLU A 4 -23.73 -24.55 -9.37
N VAL A 5 -22.84 -23.74 -9.95
CA VAL A 5 -21.39 -23.98 -9.92
C VAL A 5 -20.87 -23.95 -8.49
N VAL A 6 -21.29 -22.95 -7.69
CA VAL A 6 -20.94 -22.86 -6.26
C VAL A 6 -21.39 -24.12 -5.50
N LYS A 7 -22.64 -24.58 -5.71
CA LYS A 7 -23.17 -25.78 -5.05
C LYS A 7 -22.43 -27.06 -5.45
N LYS A 8 -21.97 -27.17 -6.70
CA LYS A 8 -21.18 -28.33 -7.18
C LYS A 8 -19.74 -28.32 -6.69
N ILE A 9 -19.16 -27.13 -6.47
CA ILE A 9 -17.75 -26.95 -6.09
C ILE A 9 -17.57 -27.01 -4.56
N ALA A 10 -18.51 -26.47 -3.77
CA ALA A 10 -18.46 -26.49 -2.31
C ALA A 10 -18.10 -27.85 -1.69
N PRO A 11 -18.76 -28.99 -2.03
CA PRO A 11 -18.41 -30.29 -1.47
C PRO A 11 -17.00 -30.74 -1.88
N LYS A 12 -16.51 -30.35 -3.06
CA LYS A 12 -15.15 -30.68 -3.52
C LYS A 12 -14.05 -29.94 -2.75
N LEU A 13 -14.37 -28.80 -2.13
CA LEU A 13 -13.48 -28.08 -1.21
C LEU A 13 -13.60 -28.55 0.24
N GLY A 14 -14.51 -29.50 0.54
CA GLY A 14 -14.81 -29.91 1.92
C GLY A 14 -15.74 -28.95 2.67
N ILE A 15 -16.39 -28.02 1.97
CA ILE A 15 -17.34 -27.07 2.56
C ILE A 15 -18.74 -27.69 2.50
N SER A 16 -19.19 -28.27 3.60
CA SER A 16 -20.54 -28.85 3.74
C SER A 16 -21.52 -27.90 4.45
N VAL A 17 -21.01 -26.89 5.14
CA VAL A 17 -21.82 -25.98 5.96
C VAL A 17 -22.73 -25.12 5.06
N PRO A 18 -24.06 -25.20 5.20
CA PRO A 18 -24.99 -24.50 4.33
C PRO A 18 -24.90 -22.97 4.47
N ASN A 19 -24.51 -22.48 5.65
CA ASN A 19 -24.33 -21.06 5.90
C ASN A 19 -23.16 -20.48 5.08
N THR A 20 -22.06 -21.22 4.94
CA THR A 20 -20.90 -20.84 4.11
C THR A 20 -21.30 -20.76 2.64
N ILE A 21 -22.09 -21.72 2.16
CA ILE A 21 -22.59 -21.75 0.78
C ILE A 21 -23.50 -20.55 0.50
N LYS A 22 -24.42 -20.24 1.42
CA LYS A 22 -25.26 -19.03 1.32
C LYS A 22 -24.41 -17.76 1.26
N LYS A 23 -23.41 -17.63 2.13
CA LYS A 23 -22.51 -16.48 2.15
C LYS A 23 -21.67 -16.38 0.86
N ALA A 24 -21.18 -17.49 0.33
CA ALA A 24 -20.46 -17.51 -0.93
C ALA A 24 -21.32 -17.05 -2.11
N LEU A 25 -22.61 -17.43 -2.14
CA LEU A 25 -23.56 -16.96 -3.15
C LEU A 25 -23.84 -15.45 -3.04
N GLU A 26 -23.93 -14.93 -1.82
CA GLU A 26 -24.04 -13.49 -1.56
C GLU A 26 -22.80 -12.74 -2.06
N LEU A 27 -21.60 -13.20 -1.70
CA LEU A 27 -20.33 -12.63 -2.17
C LEU A 27 -20.25 -12.64 -3.68
N MET A 28 -20.68 -13.72 -4.33
CA MET A 28 -20.69 -13.83 -5.79
C MET A 28 -21.61 -12.79 -6.44
N ARG A 29 -22.80 -12.55 -5.87
CA ARG A 29 -23.70 -11.47 -6.32
C ARG A 29 -23.08 -10.09 -6.08
N MET A 30 -22.39 -9.89 -4.96
CA MET A 30 -21.65 -8.65 -4.71
C MET A 30 -20.51 -8.44 -5.71
N CYS A 31 -19.80 -9.50 -6.10
CA CYS A 31 -18.77 -9.44 -7.14
C CYS A 31 -19.37 -8.95 -8.46
N ASP A 32 -20.52 -9.46 -8.87
CA ASP A 32 -21.15 -9.01 -10.13
C ASP A 32 -21.52 -7.53 -10.08
N ALA A 33 -21.98 -7.04 -8.92
CA ALA A 33 -22.37 -5.65 -8.76
C ALA A 33 -21.15 -4.70 -8.66
N ARG A 34 -20.07 -5.10 -7.98
CA ARG A 34 -18.95 -4.22 -7.62
C ARG A 34 -17.68 -4.44 -8.44
N CYS A 35 -17.55 -5.58 -9.09
CA CYS A 35 -16.32 -6.00 -9.76
C CYS A 35 -16.62 -6.25 -11.24
N THR A 36 -16.68 -5.17 -12.03
CA THR A 36 -16.96 -5.27 -13.47
C THR A 36 -15.78 -5.80 -14.29
N ASN A 37 -14.55 -5.80 -13.73
CA ASN A 37 -13.32 -6.11 -14.45
C ASN A 37 -12.55 -7.35 -13.93
N LEU A 38 -13.23 -8.37 -13.42
CA LEU A 38 -12.56 -9.60 -12.92
C LEU A 38 -11.70 -10.32 -13.98
N SER A 39 -12.03 -10.17 -15.27
CA SER A 39 -11.25 -10.76 -16.36
C SER A 39 -9.80 -10.26 -16.40
N SER A 40 -9.55 -9.00 -16.00
CA SER A 40 -8.19 -8.43 -15.91
C SER A 40 -7.32 -9.11 -14.84
N LEU A 41 -7.95 -9.79 -13.89
CA LEU A 41 -7.32 -10.50 -12.78
C LEU A 41 -7.05 -11.98 -13.12
N GLY A 42 -7.38 -12.41 -14.35
CA GLY A 42 -7.32 -13.80 -14.78
C GLY A 42 -8.40 -14.68 -14.13
N VAL A 43 -9.44 -14.07 -13.56
CA VAL A 43 -10.54 -14.79 -12.92
C VAL A 43 -11.60 -15.09 -13.97
N GLN A 44 -11.59 -16.31 -14.50
CA GLN A 44 -12.54 -16.77 -15.51
C GLN A 44 -13.16 -18.12 -15.11
N GLY A 45 -14.36 -18.41 -15.60
CA GLY A 45 -15.05 -19.67 -15.35
C GLY A 45 -15.34 -19.93 -13.87
N SER A 46 -14.93 -21.09 -13.36
CA SER A 46 -15.13 -21.52 -11.97
C SER A 46 -14.30 -20.75 -10.94
N CYS A 47 -13.28 -19.99 -11.37
CA CYS A 47 -12.36 -19.30 -10.47
C CYS A 47 -13.10 -18.34 -9.51
N LYS A 48 -14.06 -17.56 -10.02
CA LYS A 48 -14.88 -16.64 -9.21
C LYS A 48 -15.63 -17.38 -8.09
N ALA A 49 -16.25 -18.51 -8.40
CA ALA A 49 -17.00 -19.33 -7.45
C ALA A 49 -16.09 -19.90 -6.35
N VAL A 50 -14.90 -20.38 -6.73
CA VAL A 50 -13.89 -20.90 -5.79
C VAL A 50 -13.39 -19.80 -4.85
N LEU A 51 -13.05 -18.61 -5.38
CA LEU A 51 -12.60 -17.48 -4.58
C LEU A 51 -13.67 -17.00 -3.59
N CYS A 52 -14.93 -16.92 -4.02
CA CYS A 52 -16.04 -16.54 -3.13
C CYS A 52 -16.27 -17.58 -2.02
N LEU A 53 -16.08 -18.87 -2.32
CA LEU A 53 -16.16 -19.95 -1.33
C LEU A 53 -15.02 -19.87 -0.31
N GLU A 54 -13.78 -19.61 -0.74
CA GLU A 54 -12.65 -19.47 0.18
C GLU A 54 -12.79 -18.23 1.07
N LEU A 55 -13.25 -17.09 0.53
CA LEU A 55 -13.55 -15.90 1.32
C LEU A 55 -14.68 -16.17 2.33
N ALA A 56 -15.77 -16.82 1.91
CA ALA A 56 -16.87 -17.16 2.81
C ALA A 56 -16.45 -18.11 3.93
N ALA A 57 -15.61 -19.09 3.63
CA ALA A 57 -15.06 -20.00 4.63
C ALA A 57 -14.12 -19.27 5.60
N SER A 58 -13.31 -18.34 5.10
CA SER A 58 -12.44 -17.49 5.93
C SER A 58 -13.24 -16.61 6.89
N CYS A 59 -14.41 -16.09 6.47
CA CYS A 59 -15.31 -15.34 7.36
C CYS A 59 -15.98 -16.19 8.44
N GLN A 60 -15.96 -17.51 8.30
CA GLN A 60 -16.59 -18.46 9.24
C GLN A 60 -15.56 -19.34 9.96
N ASP A 61 -14.28 -18.96 9.90
CA ASP A 61 -13.16 -19.68 10.49
C ASP A 61 -13.12 -21.17 10.10
N GLN A 62 -13.58 -21.49 8.88
CA GLN A 62 -13.57 -22.84 8.33
C GLN A 62 -12.26 -23.10 7.58
N PRO A 63 -11.55 -24.19 7.88
CA PRO A 63 -10.31 -24.52 7.18
C PRO A 63 -10.61 -24.95 5.74
N VAL A 64 -9.90 -24.36 4.78
CA VAL A 64 -9.98 -24.71 3.35
C VAL A 64 -8.63 -25.17 2.85
N ASN A 65 -8.61 -26.28 2.10
CA ASN A 65 -7.40 -26.75 1.45
C ASN A 65 -7.09 -25.88 0.22
N LYS A 66 -6.08 -25.01 0.36
CA LYS A 66 -5.66 -24.06 -0.67
C LYS A 66 -5.19 -24.73 -1.96
N ASP A 67 -4.53 -25.89 -1.89
CA ASP A 67 -4.03 -26.55 -3.10
C ASP A 67 -5.17 -27.15 -3.94
N ILE A 68 -6.23 -27.66 -3.27
CA ILE A 68 -7.46 -28.10 -3.95
C ILE A 68 -8.19 -26.91 -4.55
N ALA A 69 -8.28 -25.79 -3.83
CA ALA A 69 -8.92 -24.57 -4.31
C ALA A 69 -8.22 -24.03 -5.57
N VAL A 70 -6.89 -23.91 -5.55
CA VAL A 70 -6.09 -23.50 -6.73
C VAL A 70 -6.36 -24.43 -7.92
N ARG A 71 -6.36 -25.75 -7.70
CA ARG A 71 -6.65 -26.72 -8.77
C ARG A 71 -8.06 -26.57 -9.36
N LEU A 72 -9.08 -26.35 -8.52
CA LEU A 72 -10.47 -26.17 -8.97
C LEU A 72 -10.73 -24.81 -9.64
N SER A 73 -9.91 -23.81 -9.33
CA SER A 73 -9.98 -22.48 -9.94
C SER A 73 -9.38 -22.43 -11.36
N GLY A 74 -8.51 -23.39 -11.71
CA GLY A 74 -7.87 -23.45 -13.03
C GLY A 74 -6.79 -22.39 -13.27
N VAL A 75 -6.35 -21.66 -12.24
CA VAL A 75 -5.32 -20.62 -12.34
C VAL A 75 -4.04 -21.01 -11.60
N SER A 76 -2.94 -20.32 -11.90
CA SER A 76 -1.67 -20.52 -11.16
C SER A 76 -1.81 -20.04 -9.71
N LYS A 77 -1.02 -20.62 -8.79
CA LYS A 77 -1.01 -20.25 -7.36
C LYS A 77 -0.77 -18.75 -7.12
N LYS A 78 0.07 -18.11 -7.95
CA LYS A 78 0.35 -16.66 -7.88
C LYS A 78 -0.88 -15.85 -8.28
N VAL A 79 -1.50 -16.18 -9.41
CA VAL A 79 -2.72 -15.51 -9.89
C VAL A 79 -3.85 -15.71 -8.88
N TYR A 80 -4.01 -16.93 -8.36
CA TYR A 80 -5.01 -17.25 -7.34
C TYR A 80 -4.86 -16.38 -6.08
N SER A 81 -3.65 -16.33 -5.51
CA SER A 81 -3.39 -15.54 -4.30
C SER A 81 -3.63 -14.05 -4.53
N ASN A 82 -3.18 -13.52 -5.66
CA ASN A 82 -3.41 -12.11 -6.02
C ASN A 82 -4.90 -11.83 -6.24
N ALA A 83 -5.62 -12.76 -6.86
CA ALA A 83 -7.04 -12.65 -7.13
C ALA A 83 -7.84 -12.66 -5.82
N LEU A 84 -7.54 -13.59 -4.91
CA LEU A 84 -8.16 -13.70 -3.60
C LEU A 84 -7.95 -12.43 -2.77
N GLN A 85 -6.72 -11.90 -2.71
CA GLN A 85 -6.41 -10.66 -2.01
C GLN A 85 -7.13 -9.45 -2.61
N THR A 86 -7.18 -9.36 -3.94
CA THR A 86 -7.83 -8.23 -4.62
C THR A 86 -9.34 -8.30 -4.46
N LEU A 87 -9.93 -9.48 -4.61
CA LEU A 87 -11.37 -9.69 -4.43
C LEU A 87 -11.78 -9.44 -2.98
N GLY A 88 -11.02 -9.96 -2.02
CA GLY A 88 -11.25 -9.69 -0.60
C GLY A 88 -11.21 -8.20 -0.28
N ARG A 89 -10.37 -7.40 -0.95
CA ARG A 89 -10.36 -5.93 -0.77
C ARG A 89 -11.58 -5.27 -1.37
N LEU A 90 -11.95 -5.64 -2.60
CA LEU A 90 -13.10 -5.05 -3.30
C LEU A 90 -14.43 -5.35 -2.58
N LEU A 91 -14.52 -6.50 -1.92
CA LEU A 91 -15.68 -6.92 -1.14
C LEU A 91 -15.60 -6.57 0.35
N ASP A 92 -14.50 -5.95 0.80
CA ASP A 92 -14.22 -5.62 2.20
C ASP A 92 -14.26 -6.83 3.16
N MET A 93 -13.76 -7.98 2.68
CA MET A 93 -13.69 -9.26 3.41
C MET A 93 -12.27 -9.56 3.91
N GLN A 94 -11.46 -8.53 4.17
CA GLN A 94 -10.09 -8.73 4.66
C GLN A 94 -10.09 -9.27 6.09
N PRO A 95 -9.25 -10.28 6.41
CA PRO A 95 -9.02 -10.67 7.79
C PRO A 95 -8.49 -9.45 8.54
N ARG A 96 -9.25 -9.00 9.55
CA ARG A 96 -8.87 -7.86 10.38
C ARG A 96 -7.68 -8.28 11.24
N ALA A 97 -6.47 -7.95 10.80
CA ALA A 97 -5.29 -8.12 11.63
C ALA A 97 -5.25 -7.00 12.66
N SER A 98 -5.54 -7.32 13.93
CA SER A 98 -5.37 -6.36 15.02
C SER A 98 -3.90 -5.94 15.13
N VAL A 99 -3.63 -4.74 15.64
CA VAL A 99 -2.27 -4.28 15.95
C VAL A 99 -1.53 -5.32 16.80
N LYS A 100 -2.23 -5.98 17.74
CA LYS A 100 -1.66 -7.05 18.57
C LYS A 100 -1.29 -8.28 17.75
N ASP A 101 -2.15 -8.73 16.84
CA ASP A 101 -1.92 -9.92 16.02
C ASP A 101 -0.71 -9.70 15.10
N LEU A 102 -0.59 -8.51 14.52
CA LEU A 102 0.58 -8.11 13.74
C LEU A 102 1.84 -8.10 14.62
N CYS A 103 1.78 -7.52 15.82
CA CYS A 103 2.92 -7.53 16.73
C CYS A 103 3.39 -8.95 17.10
N VAL A 104 2.46 -9.89 17.29
CA VAL A 104 2.80 -11.30 17.53
C VAL A 104 3.42 -11.95 16.30
N GLN A 105 2.82 -11.77 15.11
CA GLN A 105 3.31 -12.34 13.85
C GLN A 105 4.73 -11.88 13.50
N PHE A 106 5.09 -10.64 13.86
CA PHE A 106 6.39 -10.04 13.57
C PHE A 106 7.37 -10.04 14.76
N GLY A 107 6.99 -10.63 15.89
CA GLY A 107 7.85 -10.70 17.08
C GLY A 107 8.11 -9.35 17.76
N CYS A 108 7.24 -8.36 17.57
CA CYS A 108 7.34 -7.02 18.16
C CYS A 108 6.24 -6.75 19.20
N VAL A 109 6.00 -7.71 20.11
CA VAL A 109 4.97 -7.62 21.16
C VAL A 109 5.17 -6.41 22.07
N GLY A 110 6.42 -6.08 22.42
CA GLY A 110 6.76 -4.89 23.22
C GLY A 110 6.50 -3.55 22.52
N ALA A 111 6.20 -3.56 21.22
CA ALA A 111 5.87 -2.36 20.44
C ALA A 111 4.36 -2.11 20.33
N ALA A 112 3.52 -3.04 20.81
CA ALA A 112 2.08 -3.02 20.56
C ALA A 112 1.37 -1.78 21.13
N ASP A 113 1.75 -1.32 22.32
CA ASP A 113 1.11 -0.15 22.93
C ASP A 113 1.54 1.15 22.25
N LEU A 114 2.83 1.28 21.92
CA LEU A 114 3.33 2.41 21.15
C LEU A 114 2.71 2.44 19.74
N ALA A 115 2.48 1.28 19.11
CA ALA A 115 1.79 1.19 17.83
C ALA A 115 0.33 1.68 17.90
N LYS A 116 -0.40 1.36 18.98
CA LYS A 116 -1.77 1.89 19.19
C LYS A 116 -1.75 3.41 19.37
N ASP A 117 -0.81 3.93 20.17
CA ASP A 117 -0.70 5.37 20.41
C ASP A 117 -0.38 6.15 19.12
N ILE A 118 0.50 5.60 18.27
CA ILE A 118 0.79 6.14 16.94
C ILE A 118 -0.50 6.20 16.11
N LEU A 119 -1.23 5.08 16.05
CA LEU A 119 -2.42 4.96 15.22
C LEU A 119 -3.53 5.91 15.69
N HIS A 120 -3.73 6.04 17.01
CA HIS A 120 -4.72 6.94 17.58
C HIS A 120 -4.39 8.42 17.29
N ARG A 121 -3.12 8.82 17.44
CA ARG A 121 -2.69 10.17 17.07
C ARG A 121 -2.88 10.45 15.59
N TYR A 122 -2.54 9.47 14.75
CA TYR A 122 -2.72 9.61 13.31
C TYR A 122 -4.19 9.72 12.96
N GLN A 123 -5.07 8.95 13.62
CA GLN A 123 -6.52 9.02 13.48
C GLN A 123 -7.06 10.42 13.79
N ASP A 124 -6.67 11.02 14.92
CA ASP A 124 -7.11 12.36 15.30
C ASP A 124 -6.64 13.41 14.27
N GLU A 125 -5.39 13.31 13.80
CA GLU A 125 -4.87 14.19 12.74
C GLU A 125 -5.51 13.95 11.38
N LEU A 126 -6.01 12.73 11.11
CA LEU A 126 -6.65 12.39 9.85
C LEU A 126 -8.10 12.86 9.85
N GLN A 127 -8.83 12.70 10.95
CA GLN A 127 -10.21 13.19 11.11
C GLN A 127 -10.32 14.71 10.95
N THR A 128 -9.30 15.46 11.38
CA THR A 128 -9.25 16.91 11.16
C THR A 128 -9.00 17.33 9.71
N LYS A 129 -8.41 16.45 8.89
CA LYS A 129 -8.08 16.73 7.48
C LYS A 129 -9.10 16.13 6.51
N VAL A 130 -9.69 14.99 6.87
CA VAL A 130 -10.56 14.16 6.05
C VAL A 130 -11.63 13.54 6.95
N SER A 131 -12.86 14.03 6.82
CA SER A 131 -13.97 13.66 7.73
C SER A 131 -14.48 12.22 7.59
N ASP A 132 -14.04 11.46 6.58
CA ASP A 132 -14.53 10.11 6.28
C ASP A 132 -13.39 9.13 5.94
N ALA A 133 -12.27 9.22 6.66
CA ALA A 133 -11.16 8.29 6.45
C ALA A 133 -11.41 6.96 7.19
N ASP A 134 -11.59 5.88 6.43
CA ASP A 134 -11.71 4.53 6.99
C ASP A 134 -10.34 3.99 7.44
N ILE A 135 -10.10 4.03 8.75
CA ILE A 135 -8.86 3.55 9.39
C ILE A 135 -8.89 2.04 9.63
N SER A 136 -10.02 1.37 9.36
CA SER A 136 -10.14 -0.09 9.48
C SER A 136 -9.31 -0.84 8.43
N GLN A 137 -8.75 -0.14 7.43
CA GLN A 137 -7.93 -0.78 6.41
C GLN A 137 -6.62 -1.33 7.01
N PRO A 138 -6.18 -2.54 6.61
CA PRO A 138 -5.02 -3.22 7.19
C PRO A 138 -3.69 -2.48 6.98
N MET A 139 -3.64 -1.49 6.09
CA MET A 139 -2.46 -0.66 5.86
C MET A 139 -2.11 0.25 7.04
N PHE A 140 -3.09 0.76 7.79
CA PHE A 140 -2.87 1.63 8.95
C PHE A 140 -2.22 0.90 10.14
N PRO A 141 -2.77 -0.23 10.64
CA PRO A 141 -2.14 -0.97 11.71
C PRO A 141 -0.78 -1.57 11.29
N ALA A 142 -0.64 -2.03 10.04
CA ALA A 142 0.66 -2.51 9.55
C ALA A 142 1.74 -1.41 9.52
N ALA A 143 1.40 -0.19 9.10
CA ALA A 143 2.34 0.92 9.09
C ALA A 143 2.66 1.45 10.51
N ALA A 144 1.69 1.43 11.42
CA ALA A 144 1.91 1.79 12.83
C ALA A 144 2.85 0.80 13.53
N VAL A 145 2.69 -0.50 13.27
CA VAL A 145 3.61 -1.54 13.76
C VAL A 145 5.03 -1.33 13.20
N TYR A 146 5.16 -0.96 11.92
CA TYR A 146 6.47 -0.63 11.35
C TYR A 146 7.11 0.59 12.04
N GLY A 147 6.36 1.68 12.22
CA GLY A 147 6.84 2.91 12.86
C GLY A 147 7.27 2.67 14.31
N SER A 148 6.48 1.91 15.07
CA SER A 148 6.80 1.55 16.45
C SER A 148 8.04 0.66 16.57
N ALA A 149 8.16 -0.36 15.71
CA ALA A 149 9.33 -1.23 15.67
C ALA A 149 10.60 -0.44 15.33
N LYS A 150 10.53 0.50 14.39
CA LYS A 150 11.66 1.37 14.05
C LYS A 150 12.08 2.24 15.23
N GLN A 151 11.12 2.80 15.96
CA GLN A 151 11.39 3.61 17.16
C GLN A 151 12.07 2.80 18.27
N LEU A 152 11.66 1.54 18.45
CA LEU A 152 12.23 0.62 19.43
C LEU A 152 13.44 -0.16 18.92
N LYS A 153 13.93 0.15 17.71
CA LYS A 153 15.06 -0.53 17.05
C LYS A 153 14.86 -2.04 16.88
N ILE A 154 13.61 -2.50 16.79
CA ILE A 154 13.26 -3.89 16.51
C ILE A 154 13.27 -4.11 15.00
N LYS A 155 13.95 -5.18 14.56
CA LYS A 155 14.03 -5.54 13.13
C LYS A 155 12.70 -6.16 12.70
N VAL A 156 12.02 -5.54 11.74
CA VAL A 156 10.77 -6.04 11.16
C VAL A 156 10.89 -6.12 9.64
N ASP A 157 10.37 -7.21 9.07
CA ASP A 157 10.36 -7.43 7.62
C ASP A 157 9.29 -6.58 6.94
N LYS A 158 9.74 -5.50 6.28
CA LYS A 158 8.87 -4.56 5.56
C LYS A 158 8.17 -5.18 4.35
N ALA A 159 8.78 -6.17 3.69
CA ALA A 159 8.20 -6.80 2.51
C ALA A 159 6.94 -7.58 2.90
N LYS A 160 7.02 -8.34 3.99
CA LYS A 160 5.87 -9.08 4.55
C LYS A 160 4.76 -8.14 5.03
N LEU A 161 5.10 -7.04 5.71
CA LEU A 161 4.11 -6.03 6.10
C LEU A 161 3.39 -5.40 4.90
N THR A 162 4.11 -5.15 3.81
CA THR A 162 3.52 -4.61 2.57
C THR A 162 2.49 -5.59 1.99
N SER A 163 2.77 -6.89 2.04
CA SER A 163 1.83 -7.93 1.59
C SER A 163 0.55 -7.97 2.44
N ILE A 164 0.66 -7.73 3.75
CA ILE A 164 -0.50 -7.70 4.66
C ILE A 164 -1.30 -6.40 4.52
N ALA A 165 -0.61 -5.27 4.34
CA ALA A 165 -1.23 -3.97 4.11
C ALA A 165 -2.06 -3.92 2.81
N ALA A 166 -1.91 -4.92 1.94
CA ALA A 166 -2.66 -5.11 0.71
C ALA A 166 -2.76 -3.83 -0.16
N THR A 167 -1.73 -2.98 -0.12
CA THR A 167 -1.67 -1.71 -0.86
C THR A 167 -0.41 -1.64 -1.72
N ARG A 168 -0.33 -0.63 -2.59
CA ARG A 168 0.85 -0.42 -3.44
C ARG A 168 2.04 -0.07 -2.53
N LYS A 169 3.21 -0.67 -2.81
CA LYS A 169 4.45 -0.45 -2.04
C LYS A 169 4.75 1.03 -1.80
N THR A 170 4.63 1.87 -2.84
CA THR A 170 4.89 3.31 -2.74
C THR A 170 3.93 4.06 -1.80
N VAL A 171 2.66 3.63 -1.73
CA VAL A 171 1.67 4.20 -0.81
C VAL A 171 1.98 3.77 0.61
N PHE A 172 2.27 2.48 0.80
CA PHE A 172 2.68 1.93 2.09
C PHE A 172 3.95 2.59 2.63
N ASP A 173 4.94 2.82 1.77
CA ASP A 173 6.21 3.47 2.12
C ASP A 173 5.99 4.88 2.65
N LYS A 174 5.14 5.68 2.00
CA LYS A 174 4.77 7.03 2.45
C LYS A 174 4.07 6.99 3.80
N LEU A 175 3.11 6.07 3.98
CA LEU A 175 2.41 5.91 5.25
C LEU A 175 3.36 5.52 6.39
N CYS A 176 4.31 4.61 6.12
CA CYS A 176 5.34 4.23 7.10
C CYS A 176 6.21 5.41 7.54
N ILE A 177 6.56 6.31 6.60
CA ILE A 177 7.32 7.53 6.92
C ILE A 177 6.50 8.43 7.85
N GLU A 178 5.23 8.67 7.54
CA GLU A 178 4.35 9.48 8.40
C GLU A 178 4.18 8.86 9.79
N MET A 179 3.90 7.56 9.88
CA MET A 179 3.77 6.84 11.16
C MET A 179 5.05 6.89 12.00
N THR A 180 6.22 6.87 11.36
CA THR A 180 7.51 7.04 12.05
C THR A 180 7.63 8.44 12.66
N LYS A 181 7.20 9.50 11.97
CA LYS A 181 7.20 10.86 12.51
C LYS A 181 6.29 10.97 13.74
N HIS A 182 5.13 10.32 13.73
CA HIS A 182 4.28 10.25 14.92
C HIS A 182 4.96 9.50 16.07
N ALA A 183 5.65 8.40 15.77
CA ALA A 183 6.42 7.64 16.75
C ALA A 183 7.49 8.51 17.44
N GLU A 184 8.26 9.27 16.66
CA GLU A 184 9.28 10.20 17.16
C GLU A 184 8.67 11.28 18.05
N LYS A 185 7.52 11.85 17.64
CA LYS A 185 6.77 12.83 18.45
C LYS A 185 6.24 12.23 19.75
N ILE A 186 5.90 10.94 19.79
CA ILE A 186 5.46 10.25 21.03
C ILE A 186 6.67 10.05 21.95
N ALA A 187 7.77 9.54 21.41
CA ALA A 187 9.00 9.31 22.17
C ALA A 187 9.59 10.61 22.72
N GLY A 188 9.54 11.71 21.95
CA GLY A 188 9.99 13.02 22.39
C GLY A 188 9.16 13.63 23.55
N LYS A 189 7.91 13.20 23.75
CA LYS A 189 7.07 13.62 24.89
C LYS A 189 7.36 12.85 26.19
N ASN A 190 7.97 11.67 26.10
CA ASN A 190 8.33 10.85 27.27
C ASN A 190 9.69 11.24 27.90
N ILE A 191 10.37 12.25 27.36
CA ILE A 191 11.52 12.86 27.99
C ILE A 191 10.98 13.96 28.90
N VAL A 192 10.74 13.63 30.17
CA VAL A 192 10.69 14.65 31.23
C VAL A 192 11.99 15.44 31.11
N TYR A 193 11.88 16.76 30.94
CA TYR A 193 13.00 17.68 30.78
C TYR A 193 13.93 17.64 31.98
N THR A 194 14.85 16.68 32.03
CA THR A 194 16.08 16.85 32.79
C THR A 194 17.01 17.68 31.94
N HIS A 195 17.17 18.95 32.29
CA HIS A 195 18.14 19.86 31.69
C HIS A 195 19.51 19.17 31.59
N ARG A 196 19.96 18.86 30.38
CA ARG A 196 21.37 18.61 30.09
C ARG A 196 21.79 19.54 28.96
N PRO A 197 22.86 20.35 29.14
CA PRO A 197 23.16 21.42 28.21
C PRO A 197 23.63 20.82 26.88
N ARG A 198 22.95 21.20 25.80
CA ARG A 198 23.34 20.89 24.43
C ARG A 198 24.62 21.64 24.09
N LYS A 199 25.66 20.91 23.69
CA LYS A 199 26.77 21.50 22.95
C LYS A 199 26.23 21.99 21.60
N GLN A 200 26.34 23.30 21.40
CA GLN A 200 25.99 24.02 20.18
C GLN A 200 26.73 23.45 18.97
N LEU A 201 25.98 23.16 17.91
CA LEU A 201 26.45 23.41 16.56
C LEU A 201 25.42 24.35 15.89
N VAL A 202 25.81 25.61 15.82
CA VAL A 202 25.18 26.69 15.04
C VAL A 202 25.58 26.42 13.58
N THR A 203 24.84 26.66 12.49
CA THR A 203 23.81 27.66 12.17
C THR A 203 23.27 27.28 10.79
N PHE A 204 21.96 27.33 10.55
CA PHE A 204 21.42 28.03 9.39
C PHE A 204 19.91 28.21 9.58
N SER A 205 19.53 29.40 10.03
CA SER A 205 18.13 29.83 10.06
C SER A 205 18.11 31.29 9.62
N LYS A 206 17.62 31.49 8.40
CA LYS A 206 16.75 32.60 8.00
C LYS A 206 16.39 32.43 6.54
N CYS A 207 15.13 32.08 6.28
CA CYS A 207 14.22 32.91 5.50
C CYS A 207 13.05 32.03 5.03
N VAL A 208 11.89 32.17 5.68
CA VAL A 208 10.62 31.91 5.01
C VAL A 208 9.73 33.10 5.34
N GLN A 209 9.58 34.00 4.37
CA GLN A 209 8.27 34.57 4.11
C GLN A 209 8.10 34.78 2.60
N SER A 210 7.14 33.99 2.10
CA SER A 210 6.27 34.20 0.93
C SER A 210 6.93 34.47 -0.42
N HIS A 211 6.83 33.54 -1.37
CA HIS A 211 5.85 33.60 -2.47
C HIS A 211 5.97 32.32 -3.34
N LYS A 212 4.82 31.86 -3.85
CA LYS A 212 4.56 30.63 -4.61
C LYS A 212 5.63 30.28 -5.66
N LEU A 213 5.97 28.99 -5.83
CA LEU A 213 6.10 28.32 -7.15
C LEU A 213 6.31 26.78 -7.03
N SER A 214 5.43 26.08 -7.74
CA SER A 214 5.51 24.80 -8.46
C SER A 214 6.70 23.83 -8.31
N SER A 215 6.35 22.59 -7.94
CA SER A 215 6.72 21.29 -8.54
C SER A 215 8.20 20.87 -8.75
N THR A 216 8.59 19.89 -7.92
CA THR A 216 9.22 18.59 -8.26
C THR A 216 10.49 18.53 -9.13
N LYS A 217 11.63 18.23 -8.50
CA LYS A 217 12.72 17.44 -9.13
C LYS A 217 12.53 15.95 -8.81
N VAL A 218 12.45 15.11 -9.84
CA VAL A 218 12.81 13.69 -9.78
C VAL A 218 14.09 13.54 -10.60
N ALA A 219 15.12 12.98 -9.98
CA ALA A 219 16.42 12.76 -10.58
C ALA A 219 16.37 11.70 -11.70
N ARG A 220 17.09 11.96 -12.78
CA ARG A 220 17.77 10.94 -13.59
C ARG A 220 19.07 11.54 -14.14
N LEU A 221 20.17 10.84 -13.88
CA LEU A 221 21.49 11.07 -14.45
C LEU A 221 21.41 10.90 -15.98
N CYS A 222 21.83 11.94 -16.69
CA CYS A 222 22.53 11.85 -17.97
C CYS A 222 23.63 12.91 -17.91
N ASP A 223 24.84 12.44 -18.16
CA ASP A 223 26.09 13.19 -18.22
C ASP A 223 26.09 14.01 -19.53
N SER A 224 25.97 15.32 -19.42
CA SER A 224 26.49 16.28 -20.40
C SER A 224 26.69 17.61 -19.69
N ASP A 225 27.96 18.01 -19.56
CA ASP A 225 28.33 19.40 -19.30
C ASP A 225 27.91 20.23 -20.51
N ASP A 226 26.62 20.57 -20.59
CA ASP A 226 26.16 21.63 -21.47
C ASP A 226 26.22 22.92 -20.64
N GLU A 227 27.36 23.61 -20.75
CA GLU A 227 27.40 25.04 -20.40
C GLU A 227 26.23 25.71 -21.13
N GLU A 228 25.46 26.51 -20.38
CA GLU A 228 24.25 27.17 -20.86
C GLU A 228 24.67 28.21 -21.93
N GLU A 229 24.88 27.74 -23.17
CA GLU A 229 25.30 28.57 -24.32
C GLU A 229 24.24 29.67 -24.53
N ASP A 230 24.67 30.94 -24.55
CA ASP A 230 23.76 32.07 -24.70
C ASP A 230 22.98 31.93 -26.01
N TYR A 231 21.65 31.90 -25.90
CA TYR A 231 20.75 31.55 -27.00
C TYR A 231 20.97 32.41 -28.24
N GLU A 232 21.34 33.67 -28.04
CA GLU A 232 21.61 34.62 -29.13
C GLU A 232 22.91 34.30 -29.88
N GLU A 233 23.92 33.74 -29.23
CA GLU A 233 25.16 33.32 -29.88
C GLU A 233 24.95 32.05 -30.70
N TRP A 234 24.26 31.06 -30.12
CA TRP A 234 23.87 29.84 -30.84
C TRP A 234 23.03 30.17 -32.08
N LYS A 235 22.00 31.01 -31.92
CA LYS A 235 21.11 31.40 -33.01
C LYS A 235 21.86 32.13 -34.13
N ARG A 236 22.78 33.04 -33.78
CA ARG A 236 23.61 33.75 -34.76
C ARG A 236 24.46 32.76 -35.56
N ARG A 237 25.15 31.85 -34.87
CA ARG A 237 26.00 30.82 -35.47
C ARG A 237 25.23 29.92 -36.45
N ILE A 238 24.02 29.50 -36.09
CA ILE A 238 23.18 28.65 -36.95
C ILE A 238 22.70 29.41 -38.19
N LEU A 239 22.24 30.65 -38.03
CA LEU A 239 21.75 31.47 -39.14
C LEU A 239 22.87 31.84 -40.12
N GLU A 240 24.07 32.16 -39.61
CA GLU A 240 25.22 32.51 -40.43
C GLU A 240 25.75 31.29 -41.21
N ASN A 241 25.78 30.11 -40.58
CA ASN A 241 26.12 28.87 -41.28
C ASN A 241 25.14 28.56 -42.42
N ALA A 242 23.84 28.75 -42.19
CA ALA A 242 22.82 28.55 -43.23
C ALA A 242 22.96 29.56 -44.36
N ALA A 243 23.20 30.84 -44.05
CA ALA A 243 23.39 31.88 -45.06
C ALA A 243 24.65 31.62 -45.91
N ARG A 244 25.76 31.23 -45.28
CA ARG A 244 26.99 30.86 -46.00
C ARG A 244 26.78 29.66 -46.92
N ALA A 245 26.05 28.64 -46.46
CA ALA A 245 25.73 27.47 -47.28
C ALA A 245 24.79 27.79 -48.47
N LEU A 246 23.99 28.86 -48.39
CA LEU A 246 23.22 29.36 -49.53
C LEU A 246 24.02 30.30 -50.43
N GLY A 247 25.03 31.00 -49.91
CA GLY A 247 25.90 31.91 -50.68
C GLY A 247 27.06 31.25 -51.43
N GLU A 248 27.37 29.97 -51.15
CA GLU A 248 28.35 29.16 -51.89
C GLU A 248 27.74 28.37 -53.07
N LYS A 249 26.46 28.63 -53.40
CA LYS A 249 25.81 28.12 -54.61
C LYS A 249 25.46 29.25 -55.56
N ASP A 250 26.50 29.91 -56.09
CA ASP A 250 26.50 30.57 -57.40
C ASP A 250 27.94 30.65 -57.93
#